data_AF-A0A838FBF3-F1
#
_entry.id   AF-A0A838FBF3-F1
#
_cell.length_a   1.000
_cell.length_b   1.000
_cell.length_c   1.000
_cell.angle_alpha   90.00
_cell.angle_beta   90.00
_cell.angle_gamma   90.00
#
_symmetry.space_group_name_H-M   'P 1'
#
loop_
_entity.id
_entity.type
_entity.pdbx_description
1 polymer ?
#
loop_
_entity_poly.entity_id
_entity_poly.type
_entity_poly.pdbx_seq_one_letter_code
_entity_poly.pdbx_strand_id
1 'polypeptide(L)'
;MQNKWGIKKIAETLSFKLKKQGNMYDCKATLTRVMMALDGELTEAEEKAFLIHLHQCSPCLKKYEIEKSFKKFLTEKLCRQRIPSQLVDQIRARISSIAGS
;
A
#
# COMPACT_ATOMS: atom_id res chain seq x y z
N MET A 1 15.62 -5.44 8.17
CA MET A 1 14.37 -4.66 8.03
C MET A 1 13.25 -5.65 7.75
N GLN A 2 12.59 -6.10 8.81
CA GLN A 2 11.59 -7.17 8.77
C GLN A 2 10.18 -6.56 8.73
N ASN A 3 9.41 -6.95 7.73
CA ASN A 3 8.00 -7.32 7.82
C ASN A 3 7.05 -6.28 8.43
N LYS A 4 6.59 -5.30 7.64
CA LYS A 4 5.56 -4.32 8.06
C LYS A 4 4.18 -4.47 7.39
N TRP A 5 3.94 -5.52 6.61
CA TRP A 5 2.66 -5.74 5.93
C TRP A 5 1.92 -6.91 6.56
N GLY A 6 1.21 -6.62 7.65
CA GLY A 6 0.49 -7.56 8.54
C GLY A 6 -0.72 -8.28 7.93
N ILE A 7 -0.78 -8.44 6.61
CA ILE A 7 -1.91 -9.09 5.91
C ILE A 7 -1.95 -10.60 6.20
N LYS A 8 -0.82 -11.21 6.58
CA LYS A 8 -0.76 -12.65 6.92
C LYS A 8 -1.65 -13.05 8.11
N LYS A 9 -2.06 -12.11 8.97
CA LYS A 9 -2.77 -12.43 10.22
C LYS A 9 -4.30 -12.43 10.11
N ILE A 10 -4.86 -12.02 8.96
CA ILE A 10 -6.32 -11.83 8.79
C ILE A 10 -6.92 -12.86 7.83
N ALA A 11 -6.09 -13.49 7.00
CA ALA A 11 -6.50 -14.56 6.09
C ALA A 11 -7.10 -15.79 6.80
N GLU A 12 -6.79 -16.00 8.09
CA GLU A 12 -7.31 -17.12 8.88
C GLU A 12 -8.75 -16.89 9.42
N THR A 13 -9.28 -15.66 9.38
CA THR A 13 -10.54 -15.34 10.09
C THR A 13 -11.78 -15.33 9.21
N LEU A 14 -11.67 -15.32 7.87
CA LEU A 14 -12.82 -14.97 7.02
C LEU A 14 -13.09 -16.02 5.94
N SER A 15 -13.44 -17.22 6.39
CA SER A 15 -14.07 -18.25 5.57
C SER A 15 -15.57 -18.04 5.50
N PHE A 16 -16.10 -17.28 4.52
CA PHE A 16 -17.43 -17.60 3.96
C PHE A 16 -17.82 -16.83 2.68
N LYS A 17 -18.18 -17.63 1.66
CA LYS A 17 -19.00 -17.34 0.48
C LYS A 17 -18.47 -16.38 -0.60
N LEU A 18 -17.89 -17.03 -1.61
CA LEU A 18 -17.84 -16.58 -3.01
C LEU A 18 -19.26 -16.39 -3.57
N LYS A 19 -19.66 -15.15 -3.87
CA LYS A 19 -20.66 -14.85 -4.90
C LYS A 19 -20.28 -13.55 -5.62
N LYS A 20 -20.15 -13.68 -6.94
CA LYS A 20 -19.98 -12.61 -7.92
C LYS A 20 -21.04 -11.53 -7.68
N GLN A 21 -20.65 -10.37 -7.15
CA GLN A 21 -21.50 -9.18 -7.07
C GLN A 21 -20.72 -7.95 -7.48
N GLY A 22 -20.90 -7.56 -8.75
CA GLY A 22 -20.71 -6.18 -9.15
C GLY A 22 -21.86 -5.35 -8.58
N ASN A 23 -21.53 -4.19 -8.02
CA ASN A 23 -22.43 -3.09 -7.65
C ASN A 23 -22.80 -2.85 -6.18
N MET A 24 -22.06 -3.38 -5.20
CA MET A 24 -22.09 -2.84 -3.82
C MET A 24 -20.75 -2.24 -3.37
N TYR A 25 -19.71 -2.38 -4.19
CA TYR A 25 -18.42 -1.75 -3.97
C TYR A 25 -17.97 -1.05 -5.24
N ASP A 26 -17.57 0.21 -5.11
CA ASP A 26 -17.04 1.00 -6.22
C ASP A 26 -15.66 0.46 -6.64
N CYS A 27 -15.69 -0.56 -7.50
CA CYS A 27 -14.50 -1.20 -8.05
C CYS A 27 -13.68 -0.26 -8.96
N LYS A 28 -14.23 0.91 -9.31
CA LYS A 28 -13.54 1.95 -10.09
C LYS A 28 -12.62 2.77 -9.20
N ALA A 29 -13.08 3.12 -7.99
CA ALA A 29 -12.26 3.77 -6.97
C ALA A 29 -11.25 2.83 -6.27
N THR A 30 -11.34 1.52 -6.51
CA THR A 30 -10.40 0.54 -5.93
C THR A 30 -8.98 0.68 -6.48
N LEU A 31 -8.77 1.12 -7.72
CA LEU A 31 -7.42 1.26 -8.28
C LEU A 31 -6.59 2.32 -7.54
N THR A 32 -7.18 3.49 -7.27
CA THR A 32 -6.54 4.55 -6.48
C THR A 32 -6.22 4.06 -5.07
N ARG A 33 -7.17 3.32 -4.44
CA ARG A 33 -6.95 2.72 -3.12
C ARG A 33 -5.88 1.64 -3.12
N VAL A 34 -5.71 0.88 -4.20
CA VAL A 34 -4.61 -0.09 -4.35
C VAL A 34 -3.27 0.64 -4.30
N MET A 35 -3.12 1.75 -5.02
CA MET A 35 -1.88 2.53 -5.01
C MET A 35 -1.60 3.11 -3.62
N MET A 36 -2.58 3.81 -3.03
CA MET A 36 -2.49 4.34 -1.66
C MET A 36 -2.18 3.26 -0.63
N ALA A 37 -2.81 2.09 -0.74
CA ALA A 37 -2.55 0.93 0.11
C ALA A 37 -1.10 0.45 -0.06
N LEU A 38 -0.60 0.37 -1.29
CA LEU A 38 0.77 -0.06 -1.56
C LEU A 38 1.80 0.96 -1.03
N ASP A 39 1.49 2.25 -1.07
CA ASP A 39 2.35 3.33 -0.58
C ASP A 39 2.25 3.57 0.93
N GLY A 40 1.24 2.98 1.59
CA GLY A 40 1.03 3.11 3.03
C GLY A 40 0.36 4.42 3.43
N GLU A 41 -0.38 5.02 2.50
CA GLU A 41 -1.09 6.30 2.68
C GLU A 41 -2.52 6.14 3.20
N LEU A 42 -2.99 4.90 3.38
CA LEU A 42 -4.30 4.63 3.97
C LEU A 42 -4.25 4.73 5.49
N THR A 43 -5.29 5.31 6.08
CA THR A 43 -5.55 5.19 7.52
C THR A 43 -5.89 3.74 7.89
N GLU A 44 -5.75 3.38 9.17
CA GLU A 44 -6.07 2.03 9.64
C GLU A 44 -7.53 1.62 9.35
N ALA A 45 -8.47 2.58 9.42
CA ALA A 45 -9.87 2.35 9.10
C ALA A 45 -10.08 2.07 7.60
N GLU A 46 -9.41 2.84 6.74
CA GLU A 46 -9.48 2.67 5.29
C GLU A 46 -8.80 1.38 4.84
N GLU A 47 -7.67 1.00 5.46
CA GLU A 47 -6.99 -0.25 5.18
C GLU A 47 -7.90 -1.45 5.48
N LYS A 48 -8.58 -1.45 6.64
CA LYS A 48 -9.54 -2.51 6.99
C LYS A 48 -10.69 -2.60 5.99
N ALA A 49 -11.30 -1.47 5.62
CA ALA A 49 -12.39 -1.43 4.65
C ALA A 49 -11.94 -1.92 3.25
N PHE A 50 -10.73 -1.52 2.84
CA PHE A 50 -10.12 -1.94 1.58
C PHE A 50 -9.83 -3.45 1.56
N LEU A 51 -9.33 -4.02 2.65
CA LEU A 51 -9.08 -5.47 2.77
C LEU A 51 -10.38 -6.28 2.71
N ILE A 52 -11.44 -5.83 3.39
CA ILE A 52 -12.77 -6.45 3.31
C ILE A 52 -13.25 -6.48 1.85
N HIS A 53 -13.08 -5.36 1.14
CA HIS A 53 -13.42 -5.28 -0.28
C HIS A 53 -12.60 -6.26 -1.14
N LEU A 54 -11.29 -6.36 -0.94
CA LEU A 54 -10.43 -7.30 -1.69
C LEU A 54 -10.83 -8.76 -1.45
N HIS A 55 -11.24 -9.11 -0.23
CA HIS A 55 -11.72 -10.46 0.09
C HIS A 55 -13.07 -10.79 -0.58
N GLN A 56 -13.96 -9.81 -0.69
CA GLN A 56 -15.28 -10.03 -1.29
C GLN A 56 -15.28 -9.87 -2.81
N CYS A 57 -14.28 -9.19 -3.37
CA CYS A 57 -14.19 -8.85 -4.79
C CYS A 57 -12.95 -9.48 -5.46
N SER A 58 -13.12 -10.71 -5.95
CA SER A 58 -12.09 -11.43 -6.73
C SER A 58 -11.43 -10.61 -7.87
N PRO A 59 -12.15 -9.83 -8.71
CA PRO A 59 -11.48 -9.05 -9.76
C PRO A 59 -10.61 -7.91 -9.21
N CYS A 60 -10.95 -7.34 -8.05
CA CYS A 60 -10.12 -6.33 -7.40
C CYS A 60 -8.89 -6.95 -6.72
N LEU A 61 -9.03 -8.13 -6.12
CA LEU A 61 -7.90 -8.90 -5.59
C LEU A 61 -6.86 -9.19 -6.67
N LYS A 62 -7.30 -9.67 -7.84
CA LYS A 62 -6.39 -9.95 -8.97
C LYS A 62 -5.62 -8.70 -9.42
N LYS A 63 -6.27 -7.53 -9.46
CA LYS A 63 -5.61 -6.25 -9.77
C LYS A 63 -4.58 -5.87 -8.71
N TYR A 64 -4.95 -5.97 -7.43
CA TYR A 64 -4.04 -5.71 -6.31
C TYR A 64 -2.79 -6.60 -6.36
N GLU A 65 -2.95 -7.89 -6.66
CA GLU A 65 -1.81 -8.82 -6.78
C GLU A 65 -0.86 -8.46 -7.92
N ILE A 66 -1.38 -8.02 -9.06
CA ILE A 66 -0.58 -7.54 -10.19
C ILE A 66 0.22 -6.30 -9.77
N GLU A 67 -0.44 -5.28 -9.23
CA GLU A 67 0.22 -4.03 -8.81
C GLU A 67 1.26 -4.27 -7.72
N LYS A 68 0.97 -5.16 -6.76
CA LYS A 68 1.91 -5.57 -5.73
C LYS A 68 3.14 -6.26 -6.31
N SER A 69 2.93 -7.16 -7.27
CA SER A 69 4.02 -7.87 -7.95
C SER A 69 4.87 -6.91 -8.80
N PHE A 70 4.23 -5.95 -9.45
CA PHE A 70 4.89 -4.90 -10.20
C PHE A 70 5.73 -3.99 -9.29
N LYS A 71 5.18 -3.52 -8.15
CA LYS A 71 5.93 -2.73 -7.16
C LYS A 71 7.11 -3.51 -6.59
N LYS A 72 6.95 -4.81 -6.33
CA LYS A 72 8.04 -5.68 -5.89
C LYS A 72 9.12 -5.79 -6.96
N PHE A 73 8.74 -6.03 -8.21
CA PHE A 73 9.66 -6.08 -9.35
C PHE A 73 10.44 -4.77 -9.50
N LEU A 74 9.76 -3.61 -9.45
CA LEU A 74 10.42 -2.31 -9.50
C LEU A 74 11.42 -2.14 -8.35
N THR A 75 11.03 -2.53 -7.13
CA THR A 75 11.92 -2.43 -5.95
C THR A 75 13.16 -3.33 -6.08
N GLU A 76 13.03 -4.49 -6.72
CA GLU A 76 14.15 -5.41 -6.95
C GLU A 76 15.06 -4.96 -8.10
N LYS A 77 14.50 -4.39 -9.17
CA LYS A 77 15.26 -3.97 -10.36
C LYS A 77 15.86 -2.58 -10.22
N LEU A 78 15.23 -1.69 -9.47
CA LEU A 78 15.76 -0.36 -9.20
C LEU A 78 16.78 -0.43 -8.07
N CYS A 79 18.05 -0.19 -8.40
CA CYS A 79 19.08 -0.05 -7.40
C CYS A 79 18.81 1.20 -6.56
N ARG A 80 18.46 1.03 -5.28
CA ARG A 80 18.38 2.13 -4.33
C ARG A 80 19.80 2.61 -4.03
N GLN A 81 20.23 3.62 -4.76
CA GLN A 81 21.51 4.29 -4.48
C GLN A 81 21.42 4.95 -3.10
N ARG A 82 22.47 4.81 -2.30
CA ARG A 82 22.58 5.58 -1.05
C ARG A 82 22.70 7.05 -1.43
N ILE A 83 21.82 7.86 -0.87
CA ILE A 83 21.92 9.31 -0.97
C ILE A 83 23.17 9.75 -0.17
N PRO A 84 24.04 10.62 -0.71
CA PRO A 84 25.17 11.16 0.02
C PRO A 84 24.72 11.81 1.34
N SER A 85 25.42 11.53 2.44
CA SER A 85 25.10 12.10 3.76
C SER A 85 25.07 13.62 3.75
N GLN A 86 25.97 14.24 2.98
CA GLN A 86 26.04 15.69 2.81
C GLN A 86 24.72 16.31 2.33
N LEU A 87 24.01 15.64 1.41
CA LEU A 87 22.70 16.14 0.94
C LEU A 87 21.64 16.04 2.05
N VAL A 88 21.66 14.95 2.81
CA VAL A 88 20.75 14.75 3.95
C VAL A 88 20.98 15.83 5.01
N ASP A 89 22.24 16.16 5.30
CA ASP A 89 22.60 17.16 6.30
C ASP A 89 22.23 18.59 5.83
N GLN A 90 22.39 18.90 4.55
CA GLN A 90 21.92 20.17 3.97
C GLN A 90 20.39 20.32 4.06
N ILE A 91 19.65 19.27 3.75
CA ILE A 91 18.17 19.27 3.86
C ILE A 91 17.76 19.50 5.32
N ARG A 92 18.36 18.77 6.27
CA ARG A 92 18.09 18.96 7.71
C ARG A 92 18.38 20.38 8.17
N ALA A 93 19.53 20.93 7.78
CA ALA A 93 19.90 22.30 8.13
C ALA A 93 18.88 23.33 7.62
N ARG A 94 18.35 23.14 6.40
CA ARG A 94 17.30 24.02 5.87
C ARG A 94 15.96 23.88 6.57
N ILE A 95 15.55 22.66 6.92
CA ILE A 95 14.32 22.46 7.69
C ILE A 95 14.44 23.13 9.07
N SER A 96 15.54 22.93 9.79
CA SER A 96 15.77 23.56 11.10
C SER A 96 15.82 25.08 11.03
N SER A 97 16.40 25.64 9.96
CA SER A 97 16.42 27.08 9.73
C SER A 97 15.04 27.69 9.54
N ILE A 98 14.07 26.93 9.01
CA ILE A 98 12.70 27.40 8.76
C ILE A 98 11.81 27.17 10.00
N ALA A 99 11.98 26.04 10.69
CA ALA A 99 11.21 25.71 11.89
C ALA A 99 11.61 26.50 13.15
N GLY A 100 12.78 27.15 13.16
CA GLY A 100 13.25 28.00 14.25
C GLY A 100 12.95 29.49 14.10
N SER A 101 12.07 29.89 13.17
CA SER A 101 11.65 31.29 12.92
C SER A 101 10.23 31.55 13.43
#